data_AF-A0A6L1L4U1-F1
#
_entry.id   AF-A0A6L1L4U1-F1
#
_cell.length_a   1.000
_cell.length_b   1.000
_cell.length_c   1.000
_cell.angle_alpha   90.00
_cell.angle_beta   90.00
_cell.angle_gamma   90.00
#
_symmetry.space_group_name_H-M   'P 1'
#
loop_
_entity.id
_entity.type
_entity.pdbx_description
1 polymer ?
#
loop_
_entity_poly.entity_id
_entity_poly.type
_entity_poly.pdbx_seq_one_letter_code
_entity_poly.pdbx_strand_id
1 'polypeptide(L)'
;MSLSNEELKSILEHKIALLENSHKEEEKNISLEAVNSIIKILGLPNDFSPLAHRYFQLHTPPSLIWLHLSECTGCSESLLRTSLPDFLDLIFDFISLEYHETFMSASGHQAESHLEEILEKKDFLLAVEGGVCAIDPFYLTIGAHGENGYEILQKCAKNAKTIFAMGTCSSYGGIQAAHPNPTKSIGISKVLEEKVINIPGCPPSDVNIIAALCFYILFEQDMALDEQNRPLALYGKCLHDLCERKAKFEAGNFAQSFDDENIKQGYCLFKVGCKGPYAYNNCPKVKFNSKTSWPVAAGHGCIACSEENFWDDFGFYEKPMSNEFAYNDFSIILDDKIVHNSSIDELNSDNILLDLESNASGIFYLNDIKINFLDFSFEANPKVFLNNFAKTKMAMTLVQNYQEQFKTYYDFIQENYDDESKISNNILDLFYFIYPFISGKKLNHLDEFLDLALAYKFKHPSKFDFKITINEQAKLDVSKSMRMPLIYILGGLDKEAIVFGLIFSLKEHLKQALKVCKKTHNKKQILICAKNEKLLKLFWDLTSI
;
A
#
# COMPACT_ATOMS: atom_id res chain seq x y z
N MET A 1 -1.00 15.76 -9.78
CA MET A 1 -0.98 15.10 -11.10
C MET A 1 0.46 14.77 -11.41
N SER A 2 0.76 13.61 -12.00
CA SER A 2 2.11 13.27 -12.45
C SER A 2 2.44 14.08 -13.71
N LEU A 3 3.63 14.69 -13.76
CA LEU A 3 4.17 15.23 -15.01
C LEU A 3 4.42 14.09 -15.99
N SER A 4 4.15 14.34 -17.27
CA SER A 4 4.48 13.46 -18.38
C SER A 4 5.99 13.42 -18.62
N ASN A 5 6.46 12.39 -19.33
CA ASN A 5 7.87 12.31 -19.71
C ASN A 5 8.30 13.49 -20.59
N GLU A 6 7.41 14.05 -21.41
CA GLU A 6 7.72 15.23 -22.22
C GLU A 6 7.90 16.48 -21.36
N GLU A 7 7.06 16.67 -20.35
CA GLU A 7 7.19 17.77 -19.38
C GLU A 7 8.47 17.63 -18.55
N LEU A 8 8.77 16.44 -18.03
CA LEU A 8 10.00 16.18 -17.28
C LEU A 8 11.26 16.43 -18.12
N LYS A 9 11.23 16.03 -19.40
CA LYS A 9 12.33 16.28 -20.34
C LYS A 9 12.53 17.77 -20.58
N SER A 10 11.44 18.50 -20.81
CA SER A 10 11.49 19.96 -21.01
C SER A 10 12.05 20.70 -19.80
N ILE A 11 11.68 20.28 -18.58
CA ILE A 11 12.25 20.82 -17.33
C ILE A 11 13.77 20.62 -17.31
N LEU A 12 14.22 19.39 -17.57
CA LEU A 12 15.64 19.06 -17.48
C LEU A 12 16.46 19.80 -18.56
N GLU A 13 15.97 19.87 -19.80
CA GLU A 13 16.57 20.65 -20.89
C GLU A 13 16.67 22.14 -20.54
N HIS A 14 15.62 22.72 -19.95
CA HIS A 14 15.63 24.11 -19.52
C HIS A 14 16.66 24.37 -18.42
N LYS A 15 16.74 23.49 -17.42
CA LYS A 15 17.74 23.60 -16.33
C LYS A 15 19.17 23.51 -16.87
N ILE A 16 19.43 22.59 -17.80
CA ILE A 16 20.74 22.48 -18.46
C ILE A 16 21.09 23.78 -19.19
N ALA A 17 20.17 24.34 -19.97
CA ALA A 17 20.42 25.59 -20.69
C ALA A 17 20.73 26.78 -19.76
N LEU A 18 20.07 26.87 -18.60
CA LEU A 18 20.38 27.89 -17.59
C LEU A 18 21.79 27.72 -16.99
N LEU A 19 22.18 26.47 -16.72
CA LEU A 19 23.50 26.14 -16.20
C LEU A 19 24.58 26.46 -17.25
N GLU A 20 24.43 26.05 -18.50
CA GLU A 20 25.41 26.32 -19.56
C GLU A 20 25.67 27.83 -19.77
N ASN A 21 24.65 28.66 -19.57
CA ASN A 21 24.78 30.11 -19.66
C ASN A 21 25.47 30.76 -18.45
N SER A 22 25.46 30.09 -17.29
CA SER A 22 25.99 30.61 -16.02
C SER A 22 27.31 29.95 -15.59
N HIS A 23 27.69 28.83 -16.21
CA HIS A 23 28.86 28.05 -15.83
C HIS A 23 30.17 28.82 -15.98
N LYS A 24 30.89 28.96 -14.87
CA LYS A 24 32.27 29.46 -14.79
C LYS A 24 33.25 28.45 -14.20
N GLU A 25 32.76 27.28 -13.80
CA GLU A 25 33.54 26.18 -13.20
C GLU A 25 33.83 25.06 -14.21
N GLU A 26 34.87 24.27 -13.95
CA GLU A 26 35.23 23.07 -14.72
C GLU A 26 34.12 22.01 -14.64
N GLU A 27 33.85 21.34 -15.76
CA GLU A 27 32.87 20.26 -15.83
C GLU A 27 33.28 19.09 -14.93
N LYS A 28 32.34 18.60 -14.11
CA LYS A 28 32.60 17.48 -13.19
C LYS A 28 32.66 16.15 -13.96
N ASN A 29 33.53 15.26 -13.51
CA ASN A 29 33.62 13.91 -14.06
C ASN A 29 32.62 12.97 -13.36
N ILE A 30 31.36 12.99 -13.82
CA ILE A 30 30.28 12.18 -13.26
C ILE A 30 30.25 10.79 -13.90
N SER A 31 30.09 9.74 -13.08
CA SER A 31 29.93 8.37 -13.57
C SER A 31 28.64 8.19 -14.40
N LEU A 32 28.80 7.91 -15.69
CA LEU A 32 27.66 7.60 -16.58
C LEU A 32 26.92 6.33 -16.14
N GLU A 33 27.63 5.36 -15.54
CA GLU A 33 27.02 4.14 -15.02
C GLU A 33 26.09 4.43 -13.83
N ALA A 34 26.51 5.30 -12.92
CA ALA A 34 25.69 5.74 -11.79
C ALA A 34 24.42 6.47 -12.27
N VAL A 35 24.56 7.40 -13.24
CA VAL A 35 23.41 8.10 -13.83
C VAL A 35 22.46 7.13 -14.53
N ASN A 36 22.97 6.17 -15.30
CA ASN A 36 22.15 5.14 -15.92
C ASN A 36 21.37 4.30 -14.89
N SER A 37 22.00 3.99 -13.75
CA SER A 37 21.35 3.31 -12.64
C SER A 37 20.18 4.13 -12.09
N ILE A 38 20.40 5.43 -11.84
CA ILE A 38 19.36 6.37 -11.36
C ILE A 38 18.18 6.41 -12.35
N ILE A 39 18.42 6.64 -13.63
CA ILE A 39 17.36 6.68 -14.67
C ILE A 39 16.54 5.39 -14.70
N LYS A 40 17.21 4.24 -14.59
CA LYS A 40 16.55 2.93 -14.54
C LYS A 40 15.73 2.73 -13.27
N ILE A 41 16.22 3.17 -12.12
CA ILE A 41 15.51 3.10 -10.84
C ILE A 41 14.23 3.95 -10.90
N LEU A 42 14.33 5.16 -11.44
CA LEU A 42 13.21 6.09 -11.63
C LEU A 42 12.20 5.60 -12.68
N GLY A 43 12.56 4.59 -13.48
CA GLY A 43 11.71 4.07 -14.56
C GLY A 43 11.54 5.05 -15.71
N LEU A 44 12.50 5.97 -15.89
CA LEU A 44 12.50 6.94 -16.97
C LEU A 44 13.02 6.29 -18.28
N PRO A 45 12.58 6.76 -19.46
CA PRO A 45 13.10 6.27 -20.73
C PRO A 45 14.61 6.57 -20.91
N ASN A 46 15.28 5.76 -21.72
CA ASN A 46 16.75 5.82 -21.86
C ASN A 46 17.27 7.14 -22.43
N ASP A 47 16.45 7.94 -23.11
CA ASP A 47 16.86 9.25 -23.65
C ASP A 47 17.06 10.31 -22.56
N PHE A 48 16.61 10.05 -21.32
CA PHE A 48 16.96 10.88 -20.15
C PHE A 48 18.41 10.71 -19.70
N SER A 49 19.06 9.57 -20.01
CA SER A 49 20.43 9.31 -19.59
C SER A 49 21.43 10.41 -20.00
N PRO A 50 21.56 10.78 -21.29
CA PRO A 50 22.48 11.83 -21.70
C PRO A 50 22.13 13.20 -21.10
N LEU A 51 20.84 13.50 -20.93
CA LEU A 51 20.39 14.76 -20.33
C LEU A 51 20.72 14.83 -18.84
N ALA A 52 20.42 13.77 -18.08
CA ALA A 52 20.72 13.71 -16.66
C ALA A 52 22.24 13.71 -16.42
N HIS A 53 23.00 13.01 -17.26
CA HIS A 53 24.46 13.03 -17.18
C HIS A 53 25.00 14.44 -17.40
N ARG A 54 24.55 15.11 -18.47
CA ARG A 54 24.91 16.51 -18.74
C ARG A 54 24.51 17.44 -17.60
N TYR A 55 23.31 17.27 -17.04
CA TYR A 55 22.85 18.06 -15.91
C TYR A 55 23.78 17.90 -14.70
N PHE A 56 24.12 16.67 -14.29
CA PHE A 56 24.99 16.44 -13.14
C PHE A 56 26.44 16.91 -13.36
N GLN A 57 26.95 16.90 -14.59
CA GLN A 57 28.28 17.45 -14.90
C GLN A 57 28.39 18.95 -14.65
N LEU A 58 27.27 19.65 -14.81
CA LEU A 58 27.16 21.10 -14.63
C LEU A 58 26.70 21.44 -13.20
N HIS A 59 25.65 20.78 -12.73
CA HIS A 59 24.97 21.14 -11.49
C HIS A 59 25.91 21.18 -10.26
N THR A 60 25.72 22.19 -9.41
CA THR A 60 26.28 22.21 -8.06
C THR A 60 25.37 21.37 -7.16
N PRO A 61 25.87 20.27 -6.54
CA PRO A 61 25.09 19.44 -5.65
C PRO A 61 24.33 20.26 -4.61
N PRO A 62 23.02 20.02 -4.43
CA PRO A 62 22.27 20.74 -3.44
C PRO A 62 22.68 20.30 -2.04
N SER A 63 22.66 21.23 -1.10
CA SER A 63 22.86 20.92 0.31
C SER A 63 21.76 20.00 0.83
N LEU A 64 22.15 19.00 1.60
CA LEU A 64 21.28 18.07 2.30
C LEU A 64 21.56 18.15 3.79
N ILE A 65 20.53 18.43 4.58
CA ILE A 65 20.52 18.21 6.02
C ILE A 65 19.83 16.87 6.28
N TRP A 66 20.52 15.96 6.96
CA TRP A 66 19.96 14.71 7.48
C TRP A 66 19.80 14.83 9.00
N LEU A 67 18.58 15.09 9.45
CA LEU A 67 18.25 15.29 10.86
C LEU A 67 17.84 13.95 11.49
N HIS A 68 18.49 13.59 12.60
CA HIS A 68 18.10 12.45 13.42
C HIS A 68 17.13 12.89 14.53
N LEU A 69 16.05 12.14 14.71
CA LEU A 69 15.09 12.32 15.79
C LEU A 69 15.01 11.05 16.66
N SER A 70 13.81 10.53 16.98
CA SER A 70 13.67 9.26 17.69
C SER A 70 13.87 8.10 16.72
N GLU A 71 15.06 7.52 16.68
CA GLU A 71 15.48 6.57 15.64
C GLU A 71 16.26 5.36 16.19
N CYS A 72 16.71 4.49 15.26
CA CYS A 72 17.69 3.43 15.52
C CYS A 72 18.88 3.43 14.53
N THR A 73 19.06 4.51 13.77
CA THR A 73 20.10 4.77 12.76
C THR A 73 20.06 3.80 11.55
N GLY A 74 19.04 2.96 11.47
CA GLY A 74 18.89 1.97 10.40
C GLY A 74 18.70 2.61 9.01
N CYS A 75 18.18 3.83 8.90
CA CYS A 75 17.98 4.48 7.61
C CYS A 75 19.30 5.07 7.09
N SER A 76 20.10 5.70 7.95
CA SER A 76 21.50 6.05 7.61
C SER A 76 22.33 4.82 7.25
N GLU A 77 22.20 3.71 7.98
CA GLU A 77 22.89 2.47 7.60
C GLU A 77 22.42 1.93 6.25
N SER A 78 21.13 2.04 5.92
CA SER A 78 20.62 1.69 4.59
C SER A 78 21.23 2.58 3.51
N LEU A 79 21.30 3.90 3.73
CA LEU A 79 21.97 4.84 2.82
C LEU A 79 23.41 4.43 2.53
N LEU A 80 24.17 4.03 3.56
CA LEU A 80 25.55 3.53 3.41
C LEU A 80 25.67 2.23 2.61
N ARG A 81 24.58 1.47 2.41
CA ARG A 81 24.60 0.21 1.64
C ARG A 81 24.33 0.38 0.15
N THR A 82 24.16 1.61 -0.33
CA THR A 82 24.03 1.83 -1.77
C THR A 82 25.26 1.35 -2.54
N SER A 83 25.02 0.72 -3.68
CA SER A 83 26.07 0.15 -4.52
C SER A 83 26.31 0.90 -5.84
N LEU A 84 25.30 1.59 -6.38
CA LEU A 84 25.40 2.30 -7.66
C LEU A 84 24.27 3.33 -7.85
N PRO A 85 24.53 4.65 -7.71
CA PRO A 85 25.79 5.24 -7.21
C PRO A 85 26.19 4.66 -5.84
N ASP A 86 27.48 4.49 -5.59
CA ASP A 86 27.93 4.16 -4.25
C ASP A 86 27.79 5.37 -3.30
N PHE A 87 28.08 5.20 -2.01
CA PHE A 87 27.90 6.28 -1.04
C PHE A 87 28.86 7.45 -1.29
N LEU A 88 30.08 7.19 -1.80
CA LEU A 88 31.05 8.24 -2.08
C LEU A 88 30.63 9.02 -3.33
N ASP A 89 30.21 8.31 -4.39
CA ASP A 89 29.60 8.93 -5.57
C ASP A 89 28.46 9.86 -5.12
N LEU A 90 27.57 9.37 -4.25
CA LEU A 90 26.43 10.13 -3.75
C LEU A 90 26.84 11.48 -3.12
N ILE A 91 27.76 11.47 -2.16
CA ILE A 91 28.14 12.67 -1.39
C ILE A 91 29.13 13.61 -2.09
N PHE A 92 29.80 13.16 -3.16
CA PHE A 92 30.72 14.01 -3.93
C PHE A 92 30.10 14.54 -5.22
N ASP A 93 29.23 13.76 -5.87
CA ASP A 93 28.72 14.09 -7.20
C ASP A 93 27.27 14.56 -7.21
N PHE A 94 26.43 14.08 -6.28
CA PHE A 94 24.96 14.25 -6.39
C PHE A 94 24.35 15.12 -5.29
N ILE A 95 24.88 15.07 -4.06
CA ILE A 95 24.43 15.90 -2.93
C ILE A 95 25.63 16.46 -2.17
N SER A 96 25.47 17.62 -1.53
CA SER A 96 26.41 18.10 -0.52
C SER A 96 25.83 17.77 0.87
N LEU A 97 26.34 16.75 1.54
CA LEU A 97 25.85 16.35 2.87
C LEU A 97 26.43 17.27 3.95
N GLU A 98 25.76 18.40 4.20
CA GLU A 98 26.24 19.46 5.09
C GLU A 98 26.08 19.09 6.57
N TYR A 99 24.98 18.41 6.93
CA TYR A 99 24.70 18.04 8.31
C TYR A 99 24.21 16.59 8.40
N HIS A 100 24.93 15.76 9.14
CA HIS A 100 24.56 14.38 9.43
C HIS A 100 25.35 13.91 10.66
N GLU A 101 24.68 13.78 11.81
CA GLU A 101 25.34 13.59 13.11
C GLU A 101 26.20 12.31 13.19
N THR A 102 25.84 11.27 12.44
CA THR A 102 26.61 10.02 12.38
C THR A 102 27.96 10.15 11.64
N PHE A 103 28.08 11.05 10.65
CA PHE A 103 29.22 11.08 9.72
C PHE A 103 30.07 12.35 9.83
N MET A 104 29.49 13.45 10.30
CA MET A 104 30.16 14.74 10.32
C MET A 104 31.35 14.77 11.31
N SER A 105 32.37 15.54 10.95
CA SER A 105 33.57 15.72 11.79
C SER A 105 33.34 16.71 12.94
N ALA A 106 32.56 17.76 12.70
CA ALA A 106 32.21 18.74 13.72
C ALA A 106 31.28 18.13 14.78
N SER A 107 31.41 18.57 16.04
CA SER A 107 30.60 18.08 17.17
C SER A 107 30.29 19.23 18.14
N GLY A 108 29.31 19.05 19.01
CA GLY A 108 28.89 20.05 19.99
C GLY A 108 28.55 21.39 19.32
N HIS A 109 29.05 22.50 19.87
CA HIS A 109 28.78 23.85 19.38
C HIS A 109 29.20 24.07 17.92
N GLN A 110 30.28 23.42 17.44
CA GLN A 110 30.69 23.55 16.04
C GLN A 110 29.64 22.96 15.08
N ALA A 111 29.00 21.85 15.47
CA ALA A 111 27.94 21.24 14.67
C ALA A 111 26.69 22.12 14.64
N GLU A 112 26.30 22.69 15.79
CA GLU A 112 25.16 23.60 15.90
C GLU A 112 25.37 24.89 15.10
N SER A 113 26.54 25.54 15.23
CA SER A 113 26.85 26.75 14.44
C SER A 113 26.80 26.48 12.94
N HIS A 114 27.31 25.33 12.48
CA HIS A 114 27.23 24.97 11.08
C HIS A 114 25.78 24.74 10.61
N LEU A 115 24.96 24.07 11.44
CA LEU A 115 23.53 23.91 11.16
C LEU A 115 22.85 25.28 11.00
N GLU A 116 23.07 26.20 11.94
CA GLU A 116 22.52 27.56 11.89
C GLU A 116 22.92 28.31 10.61
N GLU A 117 24.20 28.24 10.21
CA GLU A 117 24.70 28.85 8.97
C GLU A 117 23.99 28.33 7.71
N ILE A 118 23.66 27.03 7.65
CA ILE A 118 22.92 26.45 6.52
C ILE A 118 21.46 26.89 6.54
N LEU A 119 20.84 26.96 7.73
CA LEU A 119 19.45 27.41 7.88
C LEU A 119 19.24 28.84 7.41
N GLU A 120 20.24 29.72 7.58
CA GLU A 120 20.19 31.10 7.08
C GLU A 120 20.18 31.18 5.55
N LYS A 121 20.85 30.25 4.85
CA LYS A 121 20.91 30.21 3.38
C LYS A 121 19.58 29.80 2.74
N LYS A 122 18.74 29.03 3.45
CA LYS A 122 17.43 28.52 2.98
C LYS A 122 17.47 27.80 1.63
N ASP A 123 18.60 27.18 1.33
CA ASP A 123 18.84 26.45 0.10
C ASP A 123 19.34 25.04 0.42
N PHE A 124 18.44 24.20 0.91
CA PHE A 124 18.75 22.82 1.23
C PHE A 124 17.53 21.91 1.13
N LEU A 125 17.81 20.63 0.91
CA LEU A 125 16.85 19.52 1.09
C LEU A 125 16.93 19.05 2.55
N LEU A 126 15.80 18.67 3.13
CA LEU A 126 15.74 18.09 4.48
C LEU A 126 15.35 16.62 4.40
N ALA A 127 16.22 15.73 4.85
CA ALA A 127 15.89 14.35 5.15
C ALA A 127 15.76 14.20 6.67
N VAL A 128 14.70 13.56 7.13
CA VAL A 128 14.47 13.32 8.57
C VAL A 128 14.38 11.82 8.83
N GLU A 129 15.26 11.35 9.68
CA GLU A 129 15.26 9.99 10.21
C GLU A 129 14.73 10.00 11.64
N GLY A 130 13.69 9.22 11.92
CA GLY A 130 13.13 9.10 13.25
C GLY A 130 11.80 9.83 13.48
N GLY A 131 11.02 9.33 14.43
CA GLY A 131 9.75 9.95 14.83
C GLY A 131 9.99 11.16 15.73
N VAL A 132 8.98 12.03 15.87
CA VAL A 132 9.08 13.25 16.68
C VAL A 132 8.25 13.16 17.94
N CYS A 133 8.84 13.51 19.07
CA CYS A 133 8.15 13.64 20.36
C CYS A 133 7.58 15.07 20.49
N ALA A 134 6.44 15.36 19.85
CA ALA A 134 5.92 16.74 19.82
C ALA A 134 5.07 17.12 21.05
N ILE A 135 4.48 16.13 21.74
CA ILE A 135 3.64 16.39 22.92
C ILE A 135 4.51 16.55 24.17
N ASP A 136 5.47 15.63 24.36
CA ASP A 136 6.41 15.64 25.49
C ASP A 136 7.85 15.76 24.92
N PRO A 137 8.28 16.97 24.51
CA PRO A 137 9.50 17.16 23.72
C PRO A 137 10.80 16.85 24.47
N PHE A 138 10.76 16.78 25.81
CA PHE A 138 11.93 16.48 26.64
C PHE A 138 12.47 15.05 26.48
N TYR A 139 11.72 14.13 25.84
CA TYR A 139 12.21 12.78 25.56
C TYR A 139 13.37 12.74 24.55
N LEU A 140 13.58 13.83 23.79
CA LEU A 140 14.69 13.96 22.87
C LEU A 140 15.23 15.40 22.85
N THR A 141 16.45 15.55 23.32
CA THR A 141 17.25 16.78 23.21
C THR A 141 18.52 16.51 22.42
N ILE A 142 18.91 17.43 21.54
CA ILE A 142 20.02 17.30 20.62
C ILE A 142 20.98 18.48 20.81
N GLY A 143 22.26 18.22 20.57
CA GLY A 143 23.28 19.27 20.53
C GLY A 143 23.80 19.72 21.90
N ALA A 144 24.76 20.65 21.89
CA ALA A 144 25.39 21.20 23.08
C ALA A 144 24.49 22.15 23.86
N HIS A 145 23.53 22.80 23.18
CA HIS A 145 22.50 23.63 23.81
C HIS A 145 21.33 22.81 24.36
N GLY A 146 21.24 21.52 24.03
CA GLY A 146 20.18 20.63 24.52
C GLY A 146 18.80 21.04 24.03
N GLU A 147 18.71 21.57 22.80
CA GLU A 147 17.44 21.91 22.18
C GLU A 147 16.59 20.67 21.95
N ASN A 148 15.27 20.78 22.09
CA ASN A 148 14.42 19.62 21.84
C ASN A 148 14.28 19.34 20.34
N GLY A 149 14.19 18.06 19.99
CA GLY A 149 14.15 17.64 18.57
C GLY A 149 12.93 18.18 17.80
N TYR A 150 11.82 18.49 18.48
CA TYR A 150 10.65 19.11 17.85
C TYR A 150 10.95 20.54 17.37
N GLU A 151 11.59 21.37 18.20
CA GLU A 151 11.98 22.74 17.83
C GLU A 151 13.00 22.76 16.69
N ILE A 152 14.01 21.88 16.75
CA ILE A 152 14.99 21.74 15.66
C ILE A 152 14.30 21.34 14.36
N LEU A 153 13.38 20.39 14.41
CA LEU A 153 12.58 19.98 13.26
C LEU A 153 11.81 21.16 12.65
N GLN A 154 11.13 21.98 13.47
CA GLN A 154 10.39 23.15 12.99
C GLN A 154 11.31 24.19 12.33
N LYS A 155 12.49 24.46 12.92
CA LYS A 155 13.50 25.39 12.36
C LYS A 155 14.01 24.90 10.99
N CYS A 156 14.32 23.61 10.89
CA CYS A 156 14.79 22.99 9.65
C CYS A 156 13.69 22.96 8.57
N ALA A 157 12.49 22.49 8.92
CA ALA A 157 11.37 22.33 8.00
C ALA A 157 10.97 23.65 7.33
N LYS A 158 10.84 24.73 8.10
CA LYS A 158 10.42 26.05 7.62
C LYS A 158 11.34 26.65 6.54
N ASN A 159 12.61 26.24 6.51
CA ASN A 159 13.62 26.77 5.59
C ASN A 159 14.01 25.77 4.48
N ALA A 160 13.48 24.55 4.50
CA ALA A 160 13.81 23.52 3.53
C ALA A 160 13.06 23.72 2.21
N LYS A 161 13.69 23.39 1.08
CA LYS A 161 13.04 23.36 -0.25
C LYS A 161 12.02 22.22 -0.38
N THR A 162 12.34 21.08 0.24
CA THR A 162 11.50 19.90 0.31
C THR A 162 11.91 19.05 1.51
N ILE A 163 10.99 18.23 2.01
CA ILE A 163 11.15 17.43 3.21
C ILE A 163 10.86 15.96 2.89
N PHE A 164 11.83 15.09 3.20
CA PHE A 164 11.71 13.65 3.08
C PHE A 164 11.67 13.00 4.46
N ALA A 165 10.61 12.27 4.76
CA ALA A 165 10.55 11.38 5.92
C ALA A 165 11.20 10.04 5.57
N MET A 166 12.46 9.87 5.96
CA MET A 166 13.23 8.65 5.73
C MET A 166 12.92 7.59 6.79
N GLY A 167 12.20 6.55 6.38
CA GLY A 167 11.83 5.43 7.23
C GLY A 167 10.45 5.54 7.87
N THR A 168 9.98 4.41 8.37
CA THR A 168 8.67 4.31 9.02
C THR A 168 8.58 5.13 10.31
N CYS A 169 9.72 5.37 10.98
CA CYS A 169 9.79 6.22 12.16
C CYS A 169 9.38 7.66 11.86
N SER A 170 10.00 8.32 10.88
CA SER A 170 9.63 9.70 10.50
C SER A 170 8.33 9.76 9.71
N SER A 171 8.03 8.75 8.88
CA SER A 171 6.79 8.73 8.10
C SER A 171 5.55 8.60 8.99
N TYR A 172 5.59 7.72 9.99
CA TYR A 172 4.39 7.29 10.74
C TYR A 172 4.55 7.23 12.26
N GLY A 173 5.77 7.23 12.79
CA GLY A 173 6.09 7.16 14.22
C GLY A 173 6.95 5.95 14.60
N GLY A 174 6.94 4.86 13.82
CA GLY A 174 7.85 3.72 14.02
C GLY A 174 7.60 2.90 15.28
N ILE A 175 8.64 2.20 15.74
CA ILE A 175 8.55 1.28 16.89
C ILE A 175 8.25 2.00 18.21
N GLN A 176 8.81 3.19 18.41
CA GLN A 176 8.56 3.99 19.61
C GLN A 176 7.11 4.50 19.70
N ALA A 177 6.40 4.55 18.56
CA ALA A 177 5.00 4.91 18.50
C ALA A 177 4.05 3.71 18.66
N ALA A 178 4.59 2.49 18.65
CA ALA A 178 3.80 1.28 18.93
C ALA A 178 3.24 1.31 20.35
N HIS A 179 2.13 0.63 20.59
CA HIS A 179 1.49 0.59 21.90
C HIS A 179 2.47 0.16 23.01
N PRO A 180 2.58 0.90 24.14
CA PRO A 180 1.71 1.98 24.61
C PRO A 180 2.17 3.41 24.26
N ASN A 181 3.15 3.59 23.37
CA ASN A 181 3.74 4.87 22.96
C ASN A 181 4.16 5.78 24.14
N PRO A 182 5.13 5.36 24.97
CA PRO A 182 5.48 6.07 26.19
C PRO A 182 6.05 7.47 25.95
N THR A 183 6.66 7.71 24.78
CA THR A 183 7.26 9.01 24.42
C THR A 183 6.33 9.90 23.60
N LYS A 184 5.11 9.42 23.30
CA LYS A 184 4.14 10.09 22.43
C LYS A 184 4.74 10.46 21.07
N SER A 185 5.60 9.60 20.54
CA SER A 185 6.24 9.78 19.25
C SER A 185 5.20 9.65 18.13
N ILE A 186 5.32 10.49 17.10
CA ILE A 186 4.45 10.52 15.92
C ILE A 186 5.26 10.79 14.66
N GLY A 187 4.68 10.51 13.49
CA GLY A 187 5.25 10.87 12.20
C GLY A 187 5.30 12.38 11.99
N ILE A 188 6.33 12.88 11.29
CA ILE A 188 6.62 14.31 11.20
C ILE A 188 5.55 15.10 10.42
N SER A 189 4.86 14.44 9.48
CA SER A 189 3.75 15.04 8.73
C SER A 189 2.55 15.42 9.61
N LYS A 190 2.43 14.86 10.81
CA LYS A 190 1.37 15.19 11.77
C LYS A 190 1.65 16.50 12.54
N VAL A 191 2.86 17.05 12.44
CA VAL A 191 3.29 18.24 13.20
C VAL A 191 3.88 19.36 12.36
N LEU A 192 4.06 19.12 11.06
CA LEU A 192 4.55 20.09 10.09
C LEU A 192 3.39 20.61 9.23
N GLU A 193 3.43 21.89 8.90
CA GLU A 193 2.51 22.49 7.92
C GLU A 193 3.01 22.25 6.49
N GLU A 194 4.32 22.10 6.34
CA GLU A 194 5.01 21.83 5.10
C GLU A 194 4.67 20.45 4.55
N LYS A 195 4.71 20.32 3.22
CA LYS A 195 4.52 19.04 2.57
C LYS A 195 5.70 18.11 2.86
N VAL A 196 5.39 16.92 3.35
CA VAL A 196 6.36 15.86 3.64
C VAL A 196 6.17 14.71 2.66
N ILE A 197 7.27 14.28 2.02
CA ILE A 197 7.31 13.10 1.15
C ILE A 197 7.73 11.90 2.01
N ASN A 198 6.86 10.89 2.13
CA ASN A 198 7.11 9.72 2.94
C ASN A 198 7.86 8.65 2.16
N ILE A 199 9.03 8.24 2.67
CA ILE A 199 9.84 7.13 2.14
C ILE A 199 9.88 6.02 3.22
N PRO A 200 8.77 5.29 3.45
CA PRO A 200 8.69 4.33 4.55
C PRO A 200 9.42 3.01 4.28
N GLY A 201 9.60 2.25 5.36
CA GLY A 201 10.39 1.03 5.45
C GLY A 201 11.21 1.04 6.75
N CYS A 202 11.54 -0.14 7.29
CA CYS A 202 12.32 -0.27 8.52
C CYS A 202 13.57 -1.15 8.31
N PRO A 203 14.59 -0.64 7.60
CA PRO A 203 14.66 0.67 6.93
C PRO A 203 14.07 0.66 5.51
N PRO A 204 13.90 1.82 4.84
CA PRO A 204 13.67 1.88 3.41
C PRO A 204 14.86 1.27 2.66
N SER A 205 14.67 0.78 1.44
CA SER A 205 15.81 0.38 0.61
C SER A 205 16.66 1.60 0.25
N ASP A 206 17.98 1.39 0.20
CA ASP A 206 18.97 2.30 -0.37
C ASP A 206 18.53 2.86 -1.73
N VAL A 207 17.99 1.98 -2.57
CA VAL A 207 17.46 2.34 -3.90
C VAL A 207 16.31 3.34 -3.82
N ASN A 208 15.39 3.22 -2.86
CA ASN A 208 14.26 4.13 -2.73
C ASN A 208 14.67 5.50 -2.18
N ILE A 209 15.67 5.52 -1.28
CA ILE A 209 16.24 6.77 -0.75
C ILE A 209 16.86 7.56 -1.91
N ILE A 210 17.71 6.92 -2.71
CA ILE A 210 18.37 7.55 -3.86
C ILE A 210 17.35 7.97 -4.92
N ALA A 211 16.36 7.13 -5.20
CA ALA A 211 15.31 7.47 -6.15
C ALA A 211 14.58 8.76 -5.77
N ALA A 212 14.18 8.89 -4.51
CA ALA A 212 13.47 10.07 -4.02
C ALA A 212 14.32 11.34 -4.12
N LEU A 213 15.57 11.29 -3.66
CA LEU A 213 16.51 12.41 -3.70
C LEU A 213 16.82 12.81 -5.15
N CYS A 214 17.32 11.88 -5.97
CA CYS A 214 17.75 12.19 -7.34
C CYS A 214 16.60 12.63 -8.25
N PHE A 215 15.37 12.13 -8.04
CA PHE A 215 14.21 12.63 -8.78
C PHE A 215 14.00 14.12 -8.51
N TYR A 216 13.99 14.52 -7.23
CA TYR A 216 13.81 15.92 -6.88
C TYR A 216 14.99 16.79 -7.35
N ILE A 217 16.23 16.29 -7.30
CA ILE A 217 17.40 17.05 -7.78
C ILE A 217 17.30 17.32 -9.28
N LEU A 218 16.96 16.30 -10.08
CA LEU A 218 16.81 16.45 -11.53
C LEU A 218 15.71 17.43 -11.92
N PHE A 219 14.55 17.36 -11.25
CA PHE A 219 13.34 18.04 -11.73
C PHE A 219 12.87 19.20 -10.86
N GLU A 220 13.31 19.29 -9.60
CA GLU A 220 12.72 20.17 -8.57
C GLU A 220 11.20 20.02 -8.48
N GLN A 221 10.75 18.77 -8.61
CA GLN A 221 9.34 18.37 -8.58
C GLN A 221 9.20 17.11 -7.77
N ASP A 222 8.01 16.91 -7.20
CA ASP A 222 7.69 15.67 -6.50
C ASP A 222 7.25 14.60 -7.48
N MET A 223 7.60 13.35 -7.20
CA MET A 223 6.93 12.22 -7.83
C MET A 223 5.43 12.28 -7.51
N ALA A 224 4.59 11.70 -8.36
CA ALA A 224 3.20 11.53 -8.00
C ALA A 224 3.09 10.69 -6.72
N LEU A 225 2.35 11.20 -5.74
CA LEU A 225 2.21 10.59 -4.41
C LEU A 225 0.86 9.88 -4.27
N ASP A 226 0.81 8.86 -3.44
CA ASP A 226 -0.44 8.27 -2.96
C ASP A 226 -1.06 9.10 -1.82
N GLU A 227 -2.20 8.64 -1.30
CA GLU A 227 -2.93 9.30 -0.20
C GLU A 227 -2.15 9.34 1.12
N GLN A 228 -1.07 8.56 1.25
CA GLN A 228 -0.17 8.53 2.40
C GLN A 228 1.14 9.30 2.11
N ASN A 229 1.16 10.16 1.09
CA ASN A 229 2.31 10.93 0.64
C ASN A 229 3.53 10.09 0.22
N ARG A 230 3.33 8.83 -0.20
CA ARG A 230 4.41 7.96 -0.70
C ARG A 230 4.54 8.07 -2.22
N PRO A 231 5.75 8.11 -2.79
CA PRO A 231 5.93 8.08 -4.24
C PRO A 231 5.33 6.85 -4.91
N LEU A 232 4.37 7.02 -5.82
CA LEU A 232 3.68 5.94 -6.54
C LEU A 232 4.63 5.07 -7.35
N ALA A 233 5.72 5.63 -7.88
CA ALA A 233 6.72 4.87 -8.61
C ALA A 233 7.44 3.83 -7.74
N LEU A 234 7.53 4.09 -6.42
CA LEU A 234 8.25 3.25 -5.46
C LEU A 234 7.29 2.37 -4.64
N TYR A 235 6.12 2.92 -4.28
CA TYR A 235 5.15 2.31 -3.36
C TYR A 235 3.78 2.03 -4.02
N GLY A 236 3.58 2.30 -5.31
CA GLY A 236 2.27 2.16 -5.97
C GLY A 236 1.80 0.72 -6.25
N LYS A 237 2.62 -0.29 -5.90
CA LYS A 237 2.28 -1.71 -6.08
C LYS A 237 2.36 -2.47 -4.76
N CYS A 238 1.42 -3.39 -4.58
CA CYS A 238 1.46 -4.35 -3.48
C CYS A 238 2.64 -5.32 -3.68
N LEU A 239 3.35 -5.64 -2.60
CA LEU A 239 4.48 -6.57 -2.60
C LEU A 239 4.10 -7.93 -3.17
N HIS A 240 2.89 -8.41 -2.86
CA HIS A 240 2.40 -9.70 -3.33
C HIS A 240 2.31 -9.79 -4.86
N ASP A 241 2.02 -8.68 -5.55
CA ASP A 241 1.91 -8.66 -7.01
C ASP A 241 3.24 -8.83 -7.73
N LEU A 242 4.35 -8.55 -7.05
CA LEU A 242 5.71 -8.67 -7.57
C LEU A 242 6.44 -9.92 -7.04
N CYS A 243 5.78 -10.70 -6.18
CA CYS A 243 6.40 -11.80 -5.45
C CYS A 243 6.68 -13.03 -6.32
N GLU A 244 7.89 -13.55 -6.25
CA GLU A 244 8.33 -14.76 -6.95
C GLU A 244 7.57 -16.03 -6.52
N ARG A 245 6.96 -16.03 -5.33
CA ARG A 245 6.17 -17.15 -4.80
C ARG A 245 4.66 -17.06 -5.14
N LYS A 246 4.23 -16.07 -5.94
CA LYS A 246 2.81 -15.84 -6.26
C LYS A 246 2.13 -17.04 -6.91
N ALA A 247 2.80 -17.74 -7.83
CA ALA A 247 2.25 -18.95 -8.44
C ALA A 247 1.99 -20.09 -7.42
N LYS A 248 2.79 -20.17 -6.35
CA LYS A 248 2.56 -21.13 -5.25
C LYS A 248 1.36 -20.72 -4.40
N PHE A 249 1.18 -19.42 -4.15
CA PHE A 249 -0.02 -18.88 -3.52
C PHE A 249 -1.27 -19.24 -4.32
N GLU A 250 -1.28 -18.99 -5.64
CA GLU A 250 -2.43 -19.27 -6.50
C GLU A 250 -2.77 -20.77 -6.62
N ALA A 251 -1.78 -21.65 -6.41
CA ALA A 251 -1.97 -23.09 -6.37
C ALA A 251 -2.41 -23.63 -4.99
N GLY A 252 -2.54 -22.77 -3.97
CA GLY A 252 -2.82 -23.21 -2.59
C GLY A 252 -1.64 -23.95 -1.93
N ASN A 253 -0.42 -23.75 -2.44
CA ASN A 253 0.79 -24.41 -1.97
C ASN A 253 1.49 -23.53 -0.93
N PHE A 254 1.25 -23.82 0.35
CA PHE A 254 1.76 -23.06 1.49
C PHE A 254 2.76 -23.84 2.32
N ALA A 255 3.79 -23.13 2.81
CA ALA A 255 4.60 -23.63 3.91
C ALA A 255 3.73 -23.75 5.17
N GLN A 256 3.87 -24.86 5.91
CA GLN A 256 3.13 -25.13 7.14
C GLN A 256 3.88 -24.65 8.38
N SER A 257 5.22 -24.61 8.32
CA SER A 257 6.11 -24.07 9.36
C SER A 257 7.44 -23.65 8.75
N PHE A 258 8.29 -22.95 9.50
CA PHE A 258 9.57 -22.43 8.99
C PHE A 258 10.61 -23.51 8.63
N ASP A 259 10.43 -24.74 9.11
CA ASP A 259 11.37 -25.86 8.89
C ASP A 259 10.79 -26.98 8.00
N ASP A 260 9.62 -26.79 7.40
CA ASP A 260 8.99 -27.85 6.59
C ASP A 260 9.62 -28.00 5.19
N GLU A 261 9.42 -29.16 4.56
CA GLU A 261 9.96 -29.40 3.21
C GLU A 261 9.34 -28.48 2.14
N ASN A 262 8.15 -27.94 2.40
CA ASN A 262 7.48 -27.02 1.49
C ASN A 262 8.24 -25.69 1.38
N ILE A 263 8.80 -25.18 2.48
CA ILE A 263 9.60 -23.96 2.45
C ILE A 263 10.85 -24.11 1.58
N LYS A 264 11.51 -25.28 1.64
CA LYS A 264 12.69 -25.63 0.82
C LYS A 264 12.33 -25.71 -0.67
N GLN A 265 11.09 -26.06 -0.99
CA GLN A 265 10.53 -26.06 -2.34
C GLN A 265 9.99 -24.68 -2.79
N GLY A 266 10.20 -23.63 -1.99
CA GLY A 266 9.78 -22.26 -2.30
C GLY A 266 8.27 -22.03 -2.21
N TYR A 267 7.54 -22.81 -1.40
CA TYR A 267 6.10 -22.63 -1.21
C TYR A 267 5.78 -21.26 -0.60
N CYS A 268 4.54 -20.80 -0.77
CA CYS A 268 4.11 -19.50 -0.30
C CYS A 268 4.15 -19.42 1.24
N LEU A 269 4.61 -18.27 1.76
CA LEU A 269 4.78 -18.02 3.19
C LEU A 269 3.53 -17.40 3.86
N PHE A 270 2.40 -17.32 3.15
CA PHE A 270 1.18 -16.67 3.66
C PHE A 270 0.67 -17.32 4.95
N LYS A 271 0.67 -18.66 5.01
CA LYS A 271 0.22 -19.44 6.17
C LYS A 271 1.14 -19.34 7.40
N VAL A 272 2.40 -19.00 7.19
CA VAL A 272 3.37 -18.65 8.25
C VAL A 272 3.49 -17.13 8.44
N GLY A 273 2.45 -16.39 8.03
CA GLY A 273 2.23 -15.01 8.44
C GLY A 273 2.70 -13.90 7.50
N CYS A 274 3.11 -14.21 6.27
CA CYS A 274 3.50 -13.17 5.31
C CYS A 274 2.39 -12.12 5.08
N LYS A 275 2.67 -10.87 5.46
CA LYS A 275 1.81 -9.69 5.30
C LYS A 275 1.99 -8.97 3.95
N GLY A 276 2.74 -9.58 3.03
CA GLY A 276 3.01 -9.03 1.70
C GLY A 276 1.74 -8.62 0.91
N PRO A 277 0.59 -9.32 1.01
CA PRO A 277 -0.65 -8.89 0.36
C PRO A 277 -1.22 -7.55 0.84
N TYR A 278 -0.78 -7.05 1.99
CA TYR A 278 -1.29 -5.84 2.64
C TYR A 278 -0.30 -4.68 2.60
N ALA A 279 0.89 -4.90 2.03
CA ALA A 279 2.01 -3.98 2.11
C ALA A 279 2.43 -3.50 0.72
N TYR A 280 2.75 -2.21 0.64
CA TYR A 280 3.12 -1.48 -0.55
C TYR A 280 4.58 -1.08 -0.46
N ASN A 281 5.39 -1.66 -1.35
CA ASN A 281 6.81 -1.41 -1.48
C ASN A 281 7.31 -2.13 -2.74
N ASN A 282 8.58 -1.94 -3.12
CA ASN A 282 9.18 -2.56 -4.29
C ASN A 282 10.28 -3.59 -3.96
N CYS A 283 10.35 -4.10 -2.72
CA CYS A 283 11.35 -5.07 -2.26
C CYS A 283 11.62 -6.27 -3.20
N PRO A 284 10.64 -6.91 -3.85
CA PRO A 284 10.88 -8.05 -4.74
C PRO A 284 11.58 -7.62 -6.03
N LYS A 285 11.35 -6.37 -6.45
CA LYS A 285 11.92 -5.76 -7.66
C LYS A 285 13.35 -5.25 -7.41
N VAL A 286 13.54 -4.48 -6.34
CA VAL A 286 14.84 -3.82 -6.06
C VAL A 286 15.74 -4.65 -5.17
N LYS A 287 15.17 -5.53 -4.32
CA LYS A 287 15.88 -6.32 -3.30
C LYS A 287 16.71 -5.41 -2.36
N PHE A 288 17.51 -6.02 -1.50
CA PHE A 288 18.41 -5.35 -0.57
C PHE A 288 19.84 -5.83 -0.80
N ASN A 289 20.82 -4.98 -0.45
CA ASN A 289 22.25 -5.25 -0.46
C ASN A 289 22.76 -5.73 -1.83
N SER A 290 22.89 -4.80 -2.77
CA SER A 290 23.33 -5.09 -4.15
C SER A 290 22.45 -6.13 -4.85
N LYS A 291 21.13 -6.03 -4.65
CA LYS A 291 20.10 -6.92 -5.18
C LYS A 291 20.24 -8.40 -4.76
N THR A 292 20.88 -8.67 -3.64
CA THR A 292 21.16 -10.03 -3.18
C THR A 292 19.88 -10.75 -2.77
N SER A 293 19.11 -10.19 -1.84
CA SER A 293 17.91 -10.86 -1.30
C SER A 293 16.85 -9.87 -0.82
N TRP A 294 15.72 -10.40 -0.37
CA TRP A 294 14.67 -9.70 0.37
C TRP A 294 13.99 -10.71 1.30
N PRO A 295 13.18 -10.30 2.30
CA PRO A 295 12.70 -11.20 3.36
C PRO A 295 12.09 -12.52 2.86
N VAL A 296 11.20 -12.48 1.86
CA VAL A 296 10.54 -13.68 1.34
C VAL A 296 11.49 -14.56 0.52
N ALA A 297 12.45 -13.98 -0.21
CA ALA A 297 13.50 -14.78 -0.86
C ALA A 297 14.35 -15.51 0.20
N ALA A 298 14.62 -14.87 1.34
CA ALA A 298 15.36 -15.46 2.45
C ALA A 298 14.55 -16.46 3.31
N GLY A 299 13.25 -16.63 3.04
CA GLY A 299 12.41 -17.63 3.72
C GLY A 299 11.52 -17.08 4.84
N HIS A 300 11.57 -15.79 5.14
CA HIS A 300 10.67 -15.17 6.14
C HIS A 300 9.55 -14.36 5.47
N GLY A 301 8.34 -14.42 6.01
CA GLY A 301 7.22 -13.61 5.54
C GLY A 301 7.50 -12.11 5.65
N CYS A 302 6.91 -11.31 4.76
CA CYS A 302 6.93 -9.85 4.93
C CYS A 302 6.17 -9.47 6.21
N ILE A 303 6.68 -8.50 6.97
CA ILE A 303 6.04 -7.97 8.19
C ILE A 303 5.31 -6.65 7.97
N ALA A 304 5.16 -6.21 6.72
CA ALA A 304 4.56 -4.93 6.34
C ALA A 304 5.25 -3.68 6.92
N CYS A 305 6.60 -3.71 7.04
CA CYS A 305 7.36 -2.64 7.71
C CYS A 305 7.27 -1.25 7.07
N SER A 306 6.67 -1.11 5.88
CA SER A 306 6.43 0.16 5.19
C SER A 306 4.99 0.68 5.33
N GLU A 307 4.13 0.01 6.10
CA GLU A 307 2.78 0.46 6.40
C GLU A 307 2.71 1.23 7.73
N GLU A 308 1.74 2.13 7.84
CA GLU A 308 1.43 2.82 9.10
C GLU A 308 1.03 1.81 10.18
N ASN A 309 1.49 2.04 11.42
CA ASN A 309 1.18 1.22 12.60
C ASN A 309 1.43 -0.29 12.45
N PHE A 310 2.39 -0.69 11.61
CA PHE A 310 2.58 -2.12 11.33
C PHE A 310 2.98 -2.98 12.55
N TRP A 311 3.42 -2.34 13.64
CA TRP A 311 3.68 -2.94 14.95
C TRP A 311 2.43 -3.53 15.62
N ASP A 312 1.29 -2.87 15.44
CA ASP A 312 0.05 -3.17 16.18
C ASP A 312 -1.10 -3.63 15.27
N ASP A 313 -1.15 -3.16 14.01
CA ASP A 313 -2.29 -3.37 13.12
C ASP A 313 -2.34 -4.75 12.44
N PHE A 314 -1.23 -5.52 12.46
CA PHE A 314 -1.10 -6.81 11.76
C PHE A 314 -1.05 -8.04 12.67
N GLY A 315 -1.20 -7.86 13.99
CA GLY A 315 -1.20 -8.95 14.96
C GLY A 315 0.11 -9.75 14.99
N PHE A 316 0.04 -11.05 15.31
CA PHE A 316 1.24 -11.89 15.29
C PHE A 316 1.86 -11.99 13.88
N TYR A 317 3.13 -11.61 13.76
CA TYR A 317 3.81 -11.55 12.45
C TYR A 317 3.93 -12.89 11.75
N GLU A 318 4.18 -13.96 12.49
CA GLU A 318 4.38 -15.31 11.97
C GLU A 318 3.05 -16.09 11.86
N LYS A 319 1.91 -15.39 11.93
CA LYS A 319 0.58 -15.96 11.82
C LYS A 319 -0.25 -15.27 10.74
N PRO A 320 -1.17 -15.99 10.07
CA PRO A 320 -2.13 -15.36 9.18
C PRO A 320 -3.01 -14.37 9.95
N MET A 321 -3.61 -13.40 9.27
CA MET A 321 -4.51 -12.41 9.89
C MET A 321 -5.88 -13.05 10.17
N SER A 322 -5.90 -13.94 11.16
CA SER A 322 -7.10 -14.53 11.75
C SER A 322 -7.34 -13.90 13.12
N ASN A 323 -8.59 -13.75 13.51
CA ASN A 323 -9.04 -13.04 14.71
C ASN A 323 -8.36 -13.49 16.00
N GLU A 324 -8.00 -14.78 16.11
CA GLU A 324 -7.24 -15.32 17.24
C GLU A 324 -5.88 -14.61 17.45
N PHE A 325 -5.28 -14.12 16.37
CA PHE A 325 -3.95 -13.52 16.37
C PHE A 325 -3.96 -11.99 16.33
N ALA A 326 -5.13 -11.36 16.46
CA ALA A 326 -5.25 -9.91 16.49
C ALA A 326 -4.81 -9.36 17.86
N TYR A 327 -4.01 -8.28 17.85
CA TYR A 327 -3.71 -7.53 19.07
C TYR A 327 -4.82 -6.54 19.43
N ASN A 328 -5.44 -5.96 18.40
CA ASN A 328 -6.52 -4.99 18.51
C ASN A 328 -7.82 -5.57 17.95
N ASP A 329 -8.95 -5.03 18.41
CA ASP A 329 -10.27 -5.39 17.91
C ASP A 329 -10.90 -4.22 17.14
N PHE A 330 -10.68 -4.19 15.82
CA PHE A 330 -11.20 -3.14 14.95
C PHE A 330 -12.67 -3.36 14.54
N SER A 331 -13.31 -4.47 14.94
CA SER A 331 -14.73 -4.73 14.65
C SER A 331 -15.65 -3.67 15.25
N ILE A 332 -15.28 -3.18 16.44
CA ILE A 332 -16.02 -2.18 17.22
C ILE A 332 -16.26 -0.88 16.44
N ILE A 333 -15.36 -0.52 15.51
CA ILE A 333 -15.49 0.71 14.71
C ILE A 333 -16.72 0.67 13.79
N LEU A 334 -17.11 -0.51 13.33
CA LEU A 334 -18.28 -0.68 12.46
C LEU A 334 -19.60 -0.67 13.25
N ASP A 335 -19.56 -1.04 14.53
CA ASP A 335 -20.75 -1.10 15.38
C ASP A 335 -21.35 0.28 15.68
N ASP A 336 -20.51 1.30 15.83
CA ASP A 336 -20.91 2.68 16.17
C ASP A 336 -21.46 3.49 14.98
N LYS A 337 -21.55 2.90 13.78
CA LYS A 337 -22.03 3.61 12.58
C LYS A 337 -23.56 3.65 12.52
N ILE A 338 -24.11 4.86 12.61
CA ILE A 338 -25.51 5.13 12.27
C ILE A 338 -25.65 5.09 10.74
N VAL A 339 -26.60 4.30 10.24
CA VAL A 339 -26.86 4.19 8.81
C VAL A 339 -28.30 4.55 8.49
N HIS A 340 -28.50 5.31 7.42
CA HIS A 340 -29.80 5.65 6.90
C HIS A 340 -30.19 4.64 5.81
N ASN A 341 -31.32 3.94 5.99
CA ASN A 341 -31.92 3.16 4.92
C ASN A 341 -32.78 4.08 4.07
N SER A 342 -32.47 4.21 2.78
CA SER A 342 -33.30 4.99 1.86
C SER A 342 -34.26 4.08 1.10
N SER A 343 -35.48 4.58 0.84
CA SER A 343 -36.44 3.88 0.00
C SER A 343 -36.41 4.36 -1.46
N ILE A 344 -37.05 3.60 -2.35
CA ILE A 344 -37.26 4.02 -3.74
C ILE A 344 -38.07 5.32 -3.84
N ASP A 345 -38.91 5.62 -2.84
CA ASP A 345 -39.74 6.83 -2.82
C ASP A 345 -38.92 8.11 -2.56
N GLU A 346 -37.66 8.00 -2.14
CA GLU A 346 -36.73 9.12 -1.94
C GLU A 346 -35.99 9.52 -3.22
N LEU A 347 -36.20 8.80 -4.33
CA LEU A 347 -35.63 9.11 -5.63
C LEU A 347 -36.13 10.43 -6.18
N ASN A 348 -35.21 11.22 -6.72
CA ASN A 348 -35.46 12.49 -7.37
C ASN A 348 -34.39 12.79 -8.44
N SER A 349 -34.42 14.01 -8.98
CA SER A 349 -33.51 14.44 -10.04
C SER A 349 -32.04 14.51 -9.63
N ASP A 350 -31.73 14.51 -8.34
CA ASP A 350 -30.39 14.80 -7.81
C ASP A 350 -29.66 13.56 -7.27
N ASN A 351 -30.32 12.40 -7.19
CA ASN A 351 -29.76 11.19 -6.58
C ASN A 351 -29.84 9.94 -7.47
N ILE A 352 -29.03 8.95 -7.08
CA ILE A 352 -28.98 7.58 -7.64
C ILE A 352 -29.21 6.63 -6.47
N LEU A 353 -30.05 5.60 -6.64
CA LEU A 353 -30.26 4.57 -5.63
C LEU A 353 -29.53 3.28 -6.04
N LEU A 354 -28.69 2.75 -5.15
CA LEU A 354 -28.19 1.38 -5.22
C LEU A 354 -29.16 0.46 -4.47
N ASP A 355 -29.82 -0.43 -5.20
CA ASP A 355 -30.73 -1.42 -4.62
C ASP A 355 -29.98 -2.71 -4.28
N LEU A 356 -29.87 -3.00 -2.98
CA LEU A 356 -29.33 -4.26 -2.45
C LEU A 356 -30.42 -5.17 -1.88
N GLU A 357 -31.70 -4.87 -2.11
CA GLU A 357 -32.84 -5.59 -1.54
C GLU A 357 -33.51 -6.53 -2.55
N SER A 358 -33.65 -6.11 -3.81
CA SER A 358 -34.44 -6.86 -4.79
C SER A 358 -33.76 -8.15 -5.29
N ASN A 359 -34.54 -9.01 -5.94
CA ASN A 359 -34.05 -10.24 -6.60
C ASN A 359 -32.97 -9.97 -7.67
N ALA A 360 -32.72 -8.72 -8.02
CA ALA A 360 -31.63 -8.30 -8.90
C ALA A 360 -30.77 -7.23 -8.20
N SER A 361 -30.27 -7.54 -7.00
CA SER A 361 -29.39 -6.62 -6.24
C SER A 361 -28.19 -6.13 -7.09
N GLY A 362 -27.82 -4.85 -6.94
CA GLY A 362 -26.82 -4.18 -7.77
C GLY A 362 -27.41 -3.29 -8.89
N ILE A 363 -28.72 -3.10 -8.91
CA ILE A 363 -29.42 -2.21 -9.85
C ILE A 363 -29.31 -0.75 -9.40
N PHE A 364 -29.16 0.14 -10.37
CA PHE A 364 -29.24 1.59 -10.15
C PHE A 364 -30.59 2.15 -10.61
N TYR A 365 -31.13 3.11 -9.87
CA TYR A 365 -32.29 3.88 -10.30
C TYR A 365 -31.92 5.34 -10.55
N LEU A 366 -32.53 5.93 -11.58
CA LEU A 366 -32.38 7.33 -11.97
C LEU A 366 -33.74 7.88 -12.39
N ASN A 367 -34.27 8.88 -11.67
CA ASN A 367 -35.58 9.47 -11.95
C ASN A 367 -36.68 8.38 -12.05
N ASP A 368 -36.72 7.44 -11.11
CA ASP A 368 -37.63 6.27 -11.06
C ASP A 368 -37.48 5.26 -12.21
N ILE A 369 -36.48 5.42 -13.08
CA ILE A 369 -36.15 4.48 -14.15
C ILE A 369 -35.01 3.58 -13.68
N LYS A 370 -35.24 2.26 -13.76
CA LYS A 370 -34.20 1.26 -13.57
C LYS A 370 -33.15 1.37 -14.70
N ILE A 371 -31.92 1.68 -14.32
CA ILE A 371 -30.76 1.65 -15.21
C ILE A 371 -29.90 0.45 -14.85
N ASN A 372 -29.68 -0.43 -15.83
CA ASN A 372 -28.70 -1.51 -15.70
C ASN A 372 -27.28 -0.97 -15.93
N PHE A 373 -26.76 -0.16 -14.99
CA PHE A 373 -25.43 0.43 -15.12
C PHE A 373 -24.31 -0.55 -14.67
N LEU A 374 -24.63 -1.58 -13.89
CA LEU A 374 -23.70 -2.66 -13.55
C LEU A 374 -23.99 -3.93 -14.36
N ASP A 375 -23.14 -4.24 -15.33
CA ASP A 375 -23.07 -5.58 -15.95
C ASP A 375 -22.38 -6.54 -14.98
N PHE A 376 -23.16 -7.43 -14.37
CA PHE A 376 -22.70 -8.42 -13.42
C PHE A 376 -23.41 -9.75 -13.66
N SER A 377 -22.62 -10.80 -13.88
CA SER A 377 -23.09 -12.18 -13.95
C SER A 377 -21.97 -13.15 -13.56
N PHE A 378 -22.32 -14.26 -12.91
CA PHE A 378 -21.36 -15.30 -12.55
C PHE A 378 -22.03 -16.68 -12.39
N GLU A 379 -21.22 -17.74 -12.45
CA GLU A 379 -21.66 -19.11 -12.11
C GLU A 379 -21.83 -19.24 -10.59
N ALA A 380 -23.08 -19.36 -10.14
CA ALA A 380 -23.49 -19.40 -8.75
C ALA A 380 -23.68 -20.83 -8.21
N ASN A 381 -23.43 -21.87 -9.00
CA ASN A 381 -23.35 -23.25 -8.52
C ASN A 381 -21.90 -23.60 -8.11
N PRO A 382 -21.60 -23.79 -6.80
CA PRO A 382 -20.27 -24.13 -6.30
C PRO A 382 -19.67 -25.42 -6.91
N LYS A 383 -20.50 -26.44 -7.15
CA LYS A 383 -20.04 -27.73 -7.72
C LYS A 383 -19.64 -27.56 -9.17
N VAL A 384 -20.48 -26.91 -9.96
CA VAL A 384 -20.19 -26.59 -11.36
C VAL A 384 -18.97 -25.69 -11.47
N PHE A 385 -18.80 -24.71 -10.58
CA PHE A 385 -17.60 -23.89 -10.50
C PHE A 385 -16.34 -24.73 -10.29
N LEU A 386 -16.30 -25.62 -9.28
CA LEU A 386 -15.13 -26.47 -9.02
C LEU A 386 -14.75 -27.31 -10.25
N ASN A 387 -15.74 -27.92 -10.90
CA ASN A 387 -15.55 -28.76 -12.08
C ASN A 387 -15.04 -27.95 -13.29
N ASN A 388 -15.56 -26.73 -13.48
CA ASN A 388 -15.17 -25.86 -14.60
C ASN A 388 -13.87 -25.11 -14.37
N PHE A 389 -13.52 -24.80 -13.12
CA PHE A 389 -12.33 -24.05 -12.77
C PHE A 389 -11.06 -24.89 -12.93
N ALA A 390 -11.13 -26.20 -12.63
CA ALA A 390 -10.03 -27.16 -12.66
C ALA A 390 -9.54 -27.54 -14.08
N LYS A 391 -9.38 -26.57 -14.98
CA LYS A 391 -8.93 -26.78 -16.38
C LYS A 391 -7.43 -26.58 -16.60
N THR A 392 -6.77 -25.82 -15.72
CA THR A 392 -5.32 -25.58 -15.80
C THR A 392 -4.60 -26.39 -14.73
N LYS A 393 -3.32 -26.70 -14.94
CA LYS A 393 -2.50 -27.43 -13.94
C LYS A 393 -2.55 -26.76 -12.56
N MET A 394 -2.44 -25.43 -12.53
CA MET A 394 -2.49 -24.65 -11.30
C MET A 394 -3.87 -24.74 -10.62
N ALA A 395 -4.94 -24.60 -11.38
CA ALA A 395 -6.30 -24.70 -10.85
C ALA A 395 -6.63 -26.11 -10.33
N MET A 396 -6.21 -27.16 -11.05
CA MET A 396 -6.33 -28.55 -10.59
C MET A 396 -5.59 -28.77 -9.27
N THR A 397 -4.36 -28.22 -9.16
CA THR A 397 -3.57 -28.30 -7.92
C THR A 397 -4.29 -27.62 -6.76
N LEU A 398 -4.86 -26.43 -6.97
CA LEU A 398 -5.63 -25.73 -5.94
C LEU A 398 -6.83 -26.54 -5.46
N VAL A 399 -7.63 -27.07 -6.39
CA VAL A 399 -8.81 -27.88 -6.05
C VAL A 399 -8.41 -29.17 -5.34
N GLN A 400 -7.34 -29.83 -5.77
CA GLN A 400 -6.80 -31.02 -5.11
C GLN A 400 -6.36 -30.72 -3.68
N ASN A 401 -5.56 -29.67 -3.47
CA ASN A 401 -5.10 -29.25 -2.15
C ASN A 401 -6.30 -28.94 -1.22
N TYR A 402 -7.31 -28.24 -1.76
CA TYR A 402 -8.55 -27.95 -1.05
C TYR A 402 -9.32 -29.23 -0.68
N GLN A 403 -9.45 -30.18 -1.61
CA GLN A 403 -10.10 -31.47 -1.36
C GLN A 403 -9.37 -32.29 -0.29
N GLU A 404 -8.03 -32.28 -0.30
CA GLU A 404 -7.22 -33.02 0.68
C GLU A 404 -7.33 -32.41 2.09
N GLN A 405 -7.24 -31.08 2.22
CA GLN A 405 -7.24 -30.41 3.52
C GLN A 405 -8.64 -30.14 4.08
N PHE A 406 -9.64 -29.90 3.22
CA PHE A 406 -11.02 -29.56 3.57
C PHE A 406 -12.01 -30.57 2.98
N LYS A 407 -11.67 -31.86 3.07
CA LYS A 407 -12.47 -32.97 2.51
C LYS A 407 -13.95 -32.90 2.85
N THR A 408 -14.30 -32.65 4.12
CA THR A 408 -15.70 -32.55 4.55
C THR A 408 -16.45 -31.43 3.82
N TYR A 409 -15.79 -30.29 3.53
CA TYR A 409 -16.43 -29.17 2.84
C TYR A 409 -16.57 -29.46 1.35
N TYR A 410 -15.55 -30.09 0.76
CA TYR A 410 -15.58 -30.53 -0.63
C TYR A 410 -16.70 -31.57 -0.85
N ASP A 411 -16.75 -32.62 -0.04
CA ASP A 411 -17.77 -33.67 -0.11
C ASP A 411 -19.17 -33.09 0.05
N PHE A 412 -19.37 -32.17 1.00
CA PHE A 412 -20.64 -31.47 1.18
C PHE A 412 -21.10 -30.78 -0.12
N ILE A 413 -20.20 -30.07 -0.82
CA ILE A 413 -20.52 -29.40 -2.08
C ILE A 413 -20.91 -30.42 -3.17
N GLN A 414 -20.17 -31.53 -3.27
CA GLN A 414 -20.46 -32.57 -4.28
C GLN A 414 -21.82 -33.25 -4.05
N GLU A 415 -22.20 -33.45 -2.78
CA GLU A 415 -23.43 -34.15 -2.39
C GLU A 415 -24.68 -33.25 -2.41
N ASN A 416 -24.54 -31.94 -2.17
CA ASN A 416 -25.67 -31.04 -1.92
C ASN A 416 -25.98 -30.06 -3.06
N TYR A 417 -25.22 -30.10 -4.15
CA TYR A 417 -25.42 -29.29 -5.34
C TYR A 417 -25.50 -30.20 -6.59
N ASP A 418 -26.41 -29.88 -7.49
CA ASP A 418 -26.55 -30.56 -8.78
C ASP A 418 -25.43 -30.16 -9.76
N ASP A 419 -25.41 -30.82 -10.91
CA ASP A 419 -24.45 -30.55 -11.99
C ASP A 419 -24.98 -29.53 -13.01
N GLU A 420 -26.10 -28.83 -12.70
CA GLU A 420 -26.70 -27.83 -13.57
C GLU A 420 -26.07 -26.45 -13.35
N SER A 421 -25.65 -25.82 -14.44
CA SER A 421 -25.11 -24.46 -14.41
C SER A 421 -26.18 -23.47 -13.96
N LYS A 422 -25.82 -22.58 -13.04
CA LYS A 422 -26.73 -21.56 -12.50
C LYS A 422 -26.07 -20.19 -12.60
N ILE A 423 -26.43 -19.42 -13.62
CA ILE A 423 -25.95 -18.04 -13.75
C ILE A 423 -26.78 -17.12 -12.86
N SER A 424 -26.13 -16.36 -12.00
CA SER A 424 -26.75 -15.30 -11.20
C SER A 424 -26.26 -13.92 -11.61
N ASN A 425 -27.18 -12.95 -11.55
CA ASN A 425 -26.91 -11.52 -11.72
C ASN A 425 -27.13 -10.74 -10.42
N ASN A 426 -27.32 -11.44 -9.29
CA ASN A 426 -27.55 -10.86 -7.98
C ASN A 426 -26.23 -10.87 -7.20
N ILE A 427 -25.74 -9.69 -6.80
CA ILE A 427 -24.46 -9.58 -6.11
C ILE A 427 -24.45 -10.34 -4.78
N LEU A 428 -25.57 -10.36 -4.06
CA LEU A 428 -25.67 -11.06 -2.78
C LEU A 428 -25.57 -12.59 -2.93
N ASP A 429 -25.82 -13.14 -4.12
CA ASP A 429 -25.62 -14.57 -4.37
C ASP A 429 -24.14 -14.97 -4.25
N LEU A 430 -23.20 -14.02 -4.32
CA LEU A 430 -21.79 -14.29 -4.00
C LEU A 430 -21.64 -14.79 -2.57
N PHE A 431 -22.42 -14.29 -1.62
CA PHE A 431 -22.30 -14.70 -0.22
C PHE A 431 -22.74 -16.16 -0.05
N TYR A 432 -23.85 -16.53 -0.68
CA TYR A 432 -24.35 -17.90 -0.70
C TYR A 432 -23.44 -18.85 -1.48
N PHE A 433 -22.79 -18.37 -2.55
CA PHE A 433 -21.83 -19.13 -3.33
C PHE A 433 -20.54 -19.43 -2.55
N ILE A 434 -20.00 -18.44 -1.82
CA ILE A 434 -18.72 -18.56 -1.12
C ILE A 434 -18.84 -19.40 0.16
N TYR A 435 -19.97 -19.28 0.87
CA TYR A 435 -20.14 -19.85 2.21
C TYR A 435 -19.88 -21.37 2.33
N PRO A 436 -20.32 -22.23 1.38
CA PRO A 436 -20.01 -23.66 1.43
C PRO A 436 -18.51 -23.97 1.41
N PHE A 437 -17.70 -23.19 0.68
CA PHE A 437 -16.26 -23.40 0.59
C PHE A 437 -15.52 -23.16 1.91
N ILE A 438 -16.10 -22.33 2.79
CA ILE A 438 -15.47 -21.95 4.06
C ILE A 438 -16.15 -22.57 5.27
N SER A 439 -17.35 -23.13 5.12
CA SER A 439 -18.16 -23.64 6.24
C SER A 439 -18.58 -25.09 6.12
N GLY A 440 -18.53 -25.69 4.91
CA GLY A 440 -19.07 -27.03 4.67
C GLY A 440 -20.59 -27.13 4.87
N LYS A 441 -21.32 -26.02 4.76
CA LYS A 441 -22.79 -25.99 4.83
C LYS A 441 -23.37 -24.92 3.90
N LYS A 442 -24.67 -25.00 3.61
CA LYS A 442 -25.42 -23.94 2.90
C LYS A 442 -25.62 -22.73 3.83
N LEU A 443 -25.57 -21.54 3.25
CA LEU A 443 -25.96 -20.31 3.96
C LEU A 443 -27.49 -20.24 4.00
N ASN A 444 -28.06 -20.31 5.20
CA ASN A 444 -29.53 -20.30 5.37
C ASN A 444 -30.05 -18.86 5.51
N HIS A 445 -29.35 -18.04 6.30
CA HIS A 445 -29.70 -16.65 6.56
C HIS A 445 -28.53 -15.73 6.23
N LEU A 446 -28.81 -14.63 5.54
CA LEU A 446 -27.83 -13.61 5.18
C LEU A 446 -27.05 -13.10 6.41
N ASP A 447 -27.73 -12.97 7.56
CA ASP A 447 -27.12 -12.51 8.82
C ASP A 447 -25.94 -13.38 9.26
N GLU A 448 -25.97 -14.70 9.03
CA GLU A 448 -24.84 -15.57 9.38
C GLU A 448 -23.56 -15.18 8.63
N PHE A 449 -23.68 -14.64 7.42
CA PHE A 449 -22.55 -14.16 6.63
C PHE A 449 -22.10 -12.78 7.09
N LEU A 450 -23.05 -11.87 7.33
CA LEU A 450 -22.76 -10.50 7.74
C LEU A 450 -22.15 -10.44 9.14
N ASP A 451 -22.57 -11.33 10.05
CA ASP A 451 -22.00 -11.43 11.40
C ASP A 451 -20.52 -11.86 11.36
N LEU A 452 -20.14 -12.75 10.44
CA LEU A 452 -18.73 -13.11 10.24
C LEU A 452 -17.90 -11.91 9.76
N ALA A 453 -18.44 -11.10 8.85
CA ALA A 453 -17.74 -9.92 8.36
C ALA A 453 -17.58 -8.87 9.46
N LEU A 454 -18.64 -8.61 10.23
CA LEU A 454 -18.62 -7.66 11.33
C LEU A 454 -17.69 -8.12 12.47
N ALA A 455 -17.51 -9.43 12.66
CA ALA A 455 -16.61 -9.97 13.68
C ALA A 455 -15.11 -9.89 13.31
N TYR A 456 -14.74 -9.46 12.09
CA TYR A 456 -13.34 -9.41 11.69
C TYR A 456 -12.57 -8.31 12.44
N LYS A 457 -11.45 -8.68 13.07
CA LYS A 457 -10.74 -7.84 14.04
C LYS A 457 -9.65 -6.96 13.44
N PHE A 458 -9.22 -7.18 12.20
CA PHE A 458 -8.14 -6.39 11.59
C PHE A 458 -8.68 -5.27 10.72
N LYS A 459 -7.91 -4.18 10.60
CA LYS A 459 -8.17 -3.08 9.69
C LYS A 459 -7.95 -3.46 8.21
N HIS A 460 -7.02 -4.36 7.95
CA HIS A 460 -6.56 -4.68 6.60
C HIS A 460 -7.30 -5.91 6.04
N PRO A 461 -7.99 -5.79 4.88
CA PRO A 461 -8.72 -6.90 4.26
C PRO A 461 -7.83 -7.75 3.34
N SER A 462 -8.08 -9.06 3.31
CA SER A 462 -7.57 -9.98 2.28
C SER A 462 -8.38 -9.84 0.99
N LYS A 463 -7.87 -9.01 0.07
CA LYS A 463 -8.59 -8.55 -1.13
C LYS A 463 -8.81 -9.67 -2.15
N PHE A 464 -10.05 -9.80 -2.61
CA PHE A 464 -10.39 -10.55 -3.81
C PHE A 464 -9.97 -9.78 -5.06
N ASP A 465 -9.42 -10.47 -6.05
CA ASP A 465 -8.85 -9.91 -7.28
C ASP A 465 -9.92 -9.60 -8.35
N PHE A 466 -11.02 -8.96 -7.93
CA PHE A 466 -12.10 -8.53 -8.82
C PHE A 466 -11.58 -7.58 -9.90
N LYS A 467 -12.28 -7.58 -11.04
CA LYS A 467 -11.98 -6.67 -12.15
C LYS A 467 -13.21 -5.87 -12.49
N ILE A 468 -13.03 -4.56 -12.58
CA ILE A 468 -14.05 -3.65 -13.10
C ILE A 468 -13.53 -2.96 -14.36
N THR A 469 -14.35 -2.97 -15.41
CA THR A 469 -14.13 -2.19 -16.62
C THR A 469 -15.23 -1.14 -16.70
N ILE A 470 -14.86 0.13 -16.87
CA ILE A 470 -15.81 1.24 -16.86
C ILE A 470 -15.78 1.94 -18.21
N ASN A 471 -16.88 1.84 -18.95
CA ASN A 471 -17.16 2.57 -20.19
C ASN A 471 -18.46 3.38 -20.01
N GLU A 472 -19.45 3.20 -20.88
CA GLU A 472 -20.83 3.70 -20.70
C GLU A 472 -21.59 2.96 -19.59
N GLN A 473 -21.18 1.74 -19.29
CA GLN A 473 -21.63 0.89 -18.18
C GLN A 473 -20.41 0.34 -17.43
N ALA A 474 -20.59 0.01 -16.16
CA ALA A 474 -19.60 -0.68 -15.35
C ALA A 474 -19.77 -2.20 -15.48
N LYS A 475 -18.73 -2.91 -15.89
CA LYS A 475 -18.72 -4.38 -15.93
C LYS A 475 -17.88 -4.93 -14.80
N LEU A 476 -18.48 -5.67 -13.88
CA LEU A 476 -17.81 -6.31 -12.74
C LEU A 476 -17.63 -7.81 -13.03
N ASP A 477 -16.40 -8.22 -13.33
CA ASP A 477 -16.02 -9.62 -13.52
C ASP A 477 -15.37 -10.18 -12.25
N VAL A 478 -16.04 -11.19 -11.69
CA VAL A 478 -15.63 -11.87 -10.45
C VAL A 478 -15.21 -13.32 -10.69
N SER A 479 -15.31 -13.81 -11.93
CA SER A 479 -15.22 -15.24 -12.26
C SER A 479 -13.89 -15.84 -11.85
N LYS A 480 -12.80 -15.11 -12.05
CA LYS A 480 -11.45 -15.55 -11.62
C LYS A 480 -11.32 -15.55 -10.11
N SER A 481 -11.91 -14.57 -9.43
CA SER A 481 -11.77 -14.34 -7.99
C SER A 481 -12.53 -15.35 -7.14
N MET A 482 -13.45 -16.12 -7.73
CA MET A 482 -14.14 -17.20 -7.03
C MET A 482 -13.20 -18.31 -6.52
N ARG A 483 -11.93 -18.33 -6.97
CA ARG A 483 -10.88 -19.21 -6.41
C ARG A 483 -10.32 -18.75 -5.07
N MET A 484 -10.47 -17.47 -4.72
CA MET A 484 -9.81 -16.86 -3.56
C MET A 484 -10.20 -17.48 -2.20
N PRO A 485 -11.46 -17.90 -1.94
CA PRO A 485 -11.80 -18.55 -0.67
C PRO A 485 -11.01 -19.84 -0.44
N LEU A 486 -10.82 -20.63 -1.49
CA LEU A 486 -10.05 -21.88 -1.44
C LEU A 486 -8.59 -21.57 -1.09
N ILE A 487 -8.00 -20.57 -1.78
CA ILE A 487 -6.63 -20.14 -1.52
C ILE A 487 -6.47 -19.64 -0.08
N TYR A 488 -7.36 -18.78 0.37
CA TYR A 488 -7.25 -18.14 1.67
C TYR A 488 -7.47 -19.10 2.84
N ILE A 489 -8.43 -20.02 2.74
CA ILE A 489 -8.67 -21.00 3.79
C ILE A 489 -7.52 -22.02 3.88
N LEU A 490 -6.96 -22.46 2.73
CA LEU A 490 -5.71 -23.24 2.69
C LEU A 490 -4.54 -22.47 3.28
N GLY A 491 -4.51 -21.15 3.04
CA GLY A 491 -3.56 -20.19 3.57
C GLY A 491 -3.73 -19.89 5.06
N GLY A 492 -4.72 -20.49 5.72
CA GLY A 492 -4.93 -20.37 7.16
C GLY A 492 -5.66 -19.10 7.61
N LEU A 493 -6.36 -18.39 6.72
CA LEU A 493 -7.34 -17.40 7.16
C LEU A 493 -8.55 -18.07 7.80
N ASP A 494 -9.14 -17.40 8.79
CA ASP A 494 -10.46 -17.73 9.32
C ASP A 494 -11.59 -17.25 8.39
N LYS A 495 -12.83 -17.59 8.76
CA LYS A 495 -14.01 -17.33 7.91
C LYS A 495 -14.30 -15.83 7.88
N GLU A 496 -14.13 -15.17 9.01
CA GLU A 496 -14.30 -13.74 9.23
C GLU A 496 -13.42 -12.94 8.27
N ALA A 497 -12.12 -13.26 8.18
CA ALA A 497 -11.20 -12.59 7.26
C ALA A 497 -11.60 -12.77 5.78
N ILE A 498 -12.02 -13.98 5.39
CA ILE A 498 -12.40 -14.28 3.99
C ILE A 498 -13.69 -13.53 3.62
N VAL A 499 -14.69 -13.57 4.49
CA VAL A 499 -15.99 -12.95 4.29
C VAL A 499 -15.86 -11.42 4.28
N PHE A 500 -15.11 -10.85 5.23
CA PHE A 500 -14.80 -9.42 5.23
C PHE A 500 -14.03 -9.01 3.97
N GLY A 501 -13.03 -9.78 3.55
CA GLY A 501 -12.27 -9.53 2.33
C GLY A 501 -13.13 -9.50 1.06
N LEU A 502 -14.12 -10.39 0.95
CA LEU A 502 -15.08 -10.41 -0.14
C LEU A 502 -15.93 -9.13 -0.17
N ILE A 503 -16.54 -8.78 0.97
CA ILE A 503 -17.40 -7.60 1.10
C ILE A 503 -16.61 -6.33 0.84
N PHE A 504 -15.40 -6.21 1.38
CA PHE A 504 -14.51 -5.09 1.15
C PHE A 504 -14.17 -4.93 -0.34
N SER A 505 -13.75 -6.01 -1.01
CA SER A 505 -13.45 -5.97 -2.44
C SER A 505 -14.67 -5.59 -3.27
N LEU A 506 -15.84 -6.13 -2.95
CA LEU A 506 -17.07 -5.78 -3.64
C LEU A 506 -17.39 -4.29 -3.48
N LYS A 507 -17.32 -3.79 -2.26
CA LYS A 507 -17.57 -2.38 -1.91
C LYS A 507 -16.65 -1.43 -2.65
N GLU A 508 -15.34 -1.71 -2.70
CA GLU A 508 -14.37 -0.87 -3.42
C GLU A 508 -14.67 -0.78 -4.92
N HIS A 509 -15.09 -1.89 -5.55
CA HIS A 509 -15.43 -1.87 -6.98
C HIS A 509 -16.79 -1.20 -7.24
N LEU A 510 -17.77 -1.38 -6.35
CA LEU A 510 -19.03 -0.64 -6.39
C LEU A 510 -18.80 0.86 -6.21
N LYS A 511 -17.89 1.27 -5.33
CA LYS A 511 -17.49 2.67 -5.14
C LYS A 511 -16.92 3.28 -6.42
N GLN A 512 -16.11 2.53 -7.17
CA GLN A 512 -15.62 2.96 -8.48
C GLN A 512 -16.74 3.11 -9.50
N ALA A 513 -17.64 2.12 -9.60
CA ALA A 513 -18.80 2.17 -10.49
C ALA A 513 -19.70 3.38 -10.17
N LEU A 514 -20.02 3.58 -8.89
CA LEU A 514 -20.86 4.64 -8.37
C LEU A 514 -20.28 6.03 -8.64
N LYS A 515 -18.97 6.23 -8.41
CA LYS A 515 -18.27 7.48 -8.73
C LYS A 515 -18.46 7.87 -10.19
N VAL A 516 -18.32 6.89 -11.10
CA VAL A 516 -18.50 7.16 -12.53
C VAL A 516 -19.96 7.38 -12.87
N CYS A 517 -20.88 6.56 -12.38
CA CYS A 517 -22.32 6.71 -12.60
C CYS A 517 -22.80 8.11 -12.17
N LYS A 518 -22.43 8.53 -10.96
CA LYS A 518 -22.72 9.85 -10.38
C LYS A 518 -22.21 10.98 -11.28
N LYS A 519 -20.97 10.86 -11.76
CA LYS A 519 -20.36 11.86 -12.66
C LYS A 519 -21.04 11.90 -14.03
N THR A 520 -21.28 10.74 -14.65
CA THR A 520 -21.89 10.61 -15.99
C THR A 520 -23.30 11.17 -16.03
N HIS A 521 -24.09 10.95 -14.97
CA HIS A 521 -25.47 11.43 -14.90
C HIS A 521 -25.64 12.75 -14.13
N ASN A 522 -24.54 13.43 -13.78
CA ASN A 522 -24.52 14.70 -13.05
C ASN A 522 -25.38 14.70 -11.76
N LYS A 523 -25.21 13.66 -10.94
CA LYS A 523 -25.96 13.46 -9.70
C LYS A 523 -25.16 13.94 -8.49
N LYS A 524 -25.86 14.40 -7.46
CA LYS A 524 -25.26 14.98 -6.24
C LYS A 524 -25.10 13.95 -5.12
N GLN A 525 -25.98 12.96 -5.05
CA GLN A 525 -26.04 12.02 -3.93
C GLN A 525 -26.23 10.57 -4.40
N ILE A 526 -25.74 9.64 -3.58
CA ILE A 526 -25.96 8.21 -3.72
C ILE A 526 -26.73 7.74 -2.49
N LEU A 527 -27.84 7.03 -2.75
CA LEU A 527 -28.68 6.39 -1.75
C LEU A 527 -28.47 4.88 -1.80
N ILE A 528 -28.68 4.20 -0.68
CA ILE A 528 -28.64 2.74 -0.58
C ILE A 528 -29.97 2.26 -0.02
N CYS A 529 -30.60 1.32 -0.71
CA CYS A 529 -31.78 0.61 -0.22
C CYS A 529 -31.38 -0.80 0.21
N ALA A 530 -31.57 -1.12 1.49
CA ALA A 530 -31.41 -2.47 2.02
C ALA A 530 -32.23 -2.66 3.29
N LYS A 531 -33.05 -3.71 3.34
CA LYS A 531 -33.80 -4.08 4.56
C LYS A 531 -32.93 -4.54 5.73
N ASN A 532 -31.73 -5.04 5.45
CA ASN A 532 -30.84 -5.59 6.46
C ASN A 532 -29.91 -4.51 7.00
N GLU A 533 -30.02 -4.19 8.29
CA GLU A 533 -29.22 -3.16 8.95
C GLU A 533 -27.71 -3.47 8.93
N LYS A 534 -27.31 -4.74 9.07
CA LYS A 534 -25.89 -5.14 9.01
C LYS A 534 -25.31 -4.92 7.62
N LEU A 535 -26.12 -5.16 6.58
CA LEU A 535 -25.71 -4.88 5.20
C LEU A 535 -25.50 -3.38 5.00
N LEU A 536 -26.41 -2.55 5.49
CA LEU A 536 -26.25 -1.09 5.50
C LEU A 536 -24.97 -0.68 6.24
N LYS A 537 -24.69 -1.25 7.41
CA LYS A 537 -23.45 -1.01 8.19
C LYS A 537 -22.18 -1.39 7.47
N LEU A 538 -22.20 -2.38 6.58
CA LEU A 538 -21.00 -2.79 5.83
C LEU A 538 -20.77 -1.94 4.57
N PHE A 539 -21.84 -1.35 4.01
CA PHE A 539 -21.81 -0.56 2.78
C PHE A 539 -22.06 0.95 2.96
N TRP A 540 -22.14 1.43 4.20
CA TRP A 540 -22.53 2.81 4.55
C TRP A 540 -21.71 3.89 3.84
N ASP A 541 -20.40 3.68 3.67
CA ASP A 541 -19.46 4.64 3.08
C ASP A 541 -19.60 4.79 1.55
N LEU A 542 -20.48 4.01 0.91
CA LEU A 542 -20.87 4.28 -0.47
C LEU A 542 -21.73 5.54 -0.60
N THR A 543 -22.44 5.95 0.46
CA THR A 543 -23.27 7.18 0.46
C THR A 543 -22.42 8.46 0.53
N SER A 544 -21.15 8.37 0.95
CA SER A 544 -20.24 9.52 1.05
C SER A 544 -19.49 9.85 -0.24
N ILE A 545 -19.77 9.12 -1.33
CA ILE A 545 -19.26 9.37 -2.68
C ILE A 545 -19.98 10.57 -3.28
#